data_AF-A0A496WEM5-F1
#
_entry.id   AF-A0A496WEM5-F1
#
_cell.length_a   1.000
_cell.length_b   1.000
_cell.length_c   1.000
_cell.angle_alpha   90.00
_cell.angle_beta   90.00
_cell.angle_gamma   90.00
#
_symmetry.space_group_name_H-M   'P 1'
#
loop_
_entity.id
_entity.type
_entity.pdbx_description
1 polymer ?
#
loop_
_entity_poly.entity_id
_entity_poly.type
_entity_poly.pdbx_seq_one_letter_code
_entity_poly.pdbx_strand_id
1 'polypeptide(L)'
;EYGIWGIYDRDNTFGAPERFVGFFAADEPLPNVGQGPEIYYALGKQVWGKGVATEVVKTVVVHLFNDQGVDAIEALVLAGLNPASTRLLEKLGMSLIGRYSLTEYTGDECLPTIGYELWRVETTLPQNAQHALEEAAFKIGQFVAEGVISKNEMLEALVKASFANGLESRVGKETVEGIINEHLEAGMKETGWLHFRMRPDQFIKS
;
A
#
# COMPACT_ATOMS: atom_id res chain seq x y z
N GLU A 1 3.36 11.85 -20.14
CA GLU A 1 2.50 12.53 -19.15
C GLU A 1 2.21 11.54 -18.03
N TYR A 2 2.31 11.97 -16.78
CA TYR A 2 1.93 11.17 -15.61
C TYR A 2 0.41 11.14 -15.47
N GLY A 3 -0.12 10.10 -14.83
CA GLY A 3 -1.56 9.89 -14.82
C GLY A 3 -2.01 8.59 -14.19
N ILE A 4 -3.31 8.32 -14.33
CA ILE A 4 -3.98 7.12 -13.83
C ILE A 4 -4.65 6.42 -15.00
N TRP A 5 -4.41 5.12 -15.12
CA TRP A 5 -4.94 4.27 -16.18
C TRP A 5 -5.73 3.09 -15.59
N GLY A 6 -6.87 2.79 -16.19
CA GLY A 6 -7.62 1.58 -15.86
C GLY A 6 -7.02 0.34 -16.54
N ILE A 7 -7.03 -0.77 -15.83
CA ILE A 7 -6.63 -2.08 -16.33
C ILE A 7 -7.90 -2.87 -16.64
N TYR A 8 -8.04 -3.33 -17.89
CA TYR A 8 -9.23 -4.00 -18.39
C TYR A 8 -8.89 -5.39 -18.96
N ASP A 9 -9.75 -6.36 -18.66
CA ASP A 9 -9.68 -7.71 -19.22
C ASP A 9 -10.31 -7.74 -20.62
N ARG A 10 -9.45 -7.73 -21.64
CA ARG A 10 -9.89 -7.71 -23.04
C ARG A 10 -10.59 -9.00 -23.46
N ASP A 11 -10.07 -10.15 -23.02
CA ASP A 11 -10.41 -11.46 -23.61
C ASP A 11 -11.40 -12.27 -22.76
N ASN A 12 -12.12 -11.62 -21.84
CA ASN A 12 -13.10 -12.28 -20.97
C ASN A 12 -12.48 -13.39 -20.09
N THR A 13 -11.20 -13.27 -19.73
CA THR A 13 -10.48 -14.22 -18.88
C THR A 13 -11.06 -14.27 -17.45
N PHE A 14 -11.67 -13.17 -17.01
CA PHE A 14 -12.20 -12.93 -15.67
C PHE A 14 -13.70 -12.67 -15.65
N GLY A 15 -14.43 -13.24 -16.62
CA GLY A 15 -15.88 -13.43 -16.57
C GLY A 15 -16.74 -12.36 -17.26
N ALA A 16 -16.15 -11.24 -17.71
CA ALA A 16 -16.74 -10.43 -18.78
C ALA A 16 -15.63 -9.78 -19.64
N PRO A 17 -15.82 -9.59 -20.95
CA PRO A 17 -14.92 -8.76 -21.76
C PRO A 17 -15.02 -7.29 -21.32
N GLU A 18 -13.94 -6.55 -21.49
CA GLU A 18 -13.80 -5.14 -21.07
C GLU A 18 -14.08 -4.94 -19.57
N ARG A 19 -13.85 -5.98 -18.76
CA ARG A 19 -14.04 -5.90 -17.31
C ARG A 19 -12.90 -5.11 -16.69
N PHE A 20 -13.21 -4.05 -15.94
CA PHE A 20 -12.24 -3.38 -15.09
C PHE A 20 -11.72 -4.34 -14.01
N VAL A 21 -10.39 -4.50 -13.95
CA VAL A 21 -9.71 -5.40 -13.01
C VAL A 21 -8.74 -4.69 -12.07
N GLY A 22 -8.52 -3.40 -12.25
CA GLY A 22 -7.64 -2.61 -11.40
C GLY A 22 -7.23 -1.30 -12.05
N PHE A 23 -6.33 -0.58 -11.40
CA PHE A 23 -5.70 0.60 -11.98
C PHE A 23 -4.19 0.56 -11.79
N PHE A 24 -3.53 1.37 -12.61
CA PHE A 24 -2.14 1.71 -12.51
C PHE A 24 -2.03 3.24 -12.49
N ALA A 25 -1.07 3.77 -11.75
CA ALA A 25 -0.76 5.19 -11.71
C ALA A 25 0.74 5.41 -11.75
N ALA A 26 1.16 6.44 -12.47
CA ALA A 26 2.49 7.02 -12.37
C ALA A 26 2.29 8.48 -11.99
N ASP A 27 2.94 8.93 -10.92
CA ASP A 27 2.84 10.30 -10.43
C ASP A 27 4.20 11.00 -10.48
N GLU A 28 4.21 12.30 -10.22
CA GLU A 28 5.42 13.10 -10.08
C GLU A 28 6.43 12.44 -9.12
N PRO A 29 7.73 12.70 -9.30
CA PRO A 29 8.76 12.13 -8.45
C PRO A 29 8.50 12.40 -6.97
N LEU A 30 8.85 11.42 -6.14
CA LEU A 30 8.82 11.55 -4.69
C LEU A 30 9.46 12.88 -4.24
N PRO A 31 8.79 13.67 -3.38
CA PRO A 31 9.30 14.96 -2.94
C PRO A 31 10.73 14.87 -2.43
N ASN A 32 11.61 15.76 -2.89
CA ASN A 32 12.99 15.93 -2.40
C ASN A 32 13.94 14.73 -2.55
N VAL A 33 13.51 13.56 -3.06
CA VAL A 33 14.35 12.36 -3.18
C VAL A 33 14.17 11.54 -4.47
N GLY A 34 13.03 11.67 -5.14
CA GLY A 34 12.70 10.89 -6.33
C GLY A 34 13.54 11.31 -7.53
N GLN A 35 14.05 10.34 -8.28
CA GLN A 35 14.81 10.60 -9.53
C GLN A 35 13.99 10.35 -10.79
N GLY A 36 12.72 9.97 -10.62
CA GLY A 36 11.77 9.71 -11.67
C GLY A 36 10.38 9.46 -11.06
N PRO A 37 9.38 9.16 -11.90
CA PRO A 37 8.01 8.99 -11.45
C PRO A 37 7.88 7.84 -10.46
N GLU A 38 7.00 8.01 -9.48
CA GLU A 38 6.57 6.91 -8.63
C GLU A 38 5.43 6.14 -9.29
N ILE A 39 5.53 4.81 -9.25
CA ILE A 39 4.52 3.91 -9.80
C ILE A 39 3.71 3.22 -8.70
N TYR A 40 2.40 3.13 -8.90
CA TYR A 40 1.47 2.44 -8.01
C TYR A 40 0.47 1.62 -8.81
N TYR A 41 -0.02 0.53 -8.21
CA TYR A 41 -1.06 -0.29 -8.81
C TYR A 41 -1.91 -0.95 -7.75
N ALA A 42 -3.19 -1.10 -8.05
CA ALA A 42 -4.09 -1.92 -7.26
C ALA A 42 -4.97 -2.74 -8.20
N LEU A 43 -5.04 -4.05 -7.93
CA LEU A 43 -5.81 -4.99 -8.73
C LEU A 43 -6.83 -5.69 -7.83
N GLY A 44 -7.99 -6.01 -8.39
CA GLY A 44 -9.01 -6.78 -7.68
C GLY A 44 -8.52 -8.19 -7.32
N LYS A 45 -8.95 -8.70 -6.16
CA LYS A 45 -8.56 -10.03 -5.65
C LYS A 45 -8.77 -11.16 -6.66
N GLN A 46 -9.77 -11.04 -7.54
CA GLN A 46 -10.11 -12.03 -8.57
C GLN A 46 -9.02 -12.27 -9.62
N VAL A 47 -8.04 -11.36 -9.75
CA VAL A 47 -6.91 -11.50 -10.68
C VAL A 47 -5.57 -11.72 -9.99
N TRP A 48 -5.54 -11.80 -8.66
CA TRP A 48 -4.32 -12.06 -7.90
C TRP A 48 -3.76 -13.46 -8.21
N GLY A 49 -2.44 -13.58 -8.22
CA GLY A 49 -1.74 -14.84 -8.50
C GLY A 49 -1.73 -15.27 -9.97
N LYS A 50 -2.31 -14.47 -10.89
CA LYS A 50 -2.43 -14.81 -12.32
C LYS A 50 -1.45 -14.09 -13.24
N GLY A 51 -0.49 -13.35 -12.67
CA GLY A 51 0.52 -12.61 -13.43
C GLY A 51 0.11 -11.23 -13.96
N VAL A 52 -1.15 -10.83 -13.80
CA VAL A 52 -1.67 -9.55 -14.34
C VAL A 52 -0.88 -8.34 -13.85
N ALA A 53 -0.55 -8.27 -12.55
CA ALA A 53 0.26 -7.17 -12.04
C ALA A 53 1.67 -7.13 -12.67
N THR A 54 2.28 -8.30 -12.92
CA THR A 54 3.59 -8.37 -13.57
C THR A 54 3.53 -7.86 -15.01
N GLU A 55 2.49 -8.24 -15.75
CA GLU A 55 2.27 -7.76 -17.11
C GLU A 55 2.07 -6.23 -17.17
N VAL A 56 1.23 -5.71 -16.27
CA VAL A 56 0.96 -4.27 -16.17
C VAL A 56 2.23 -3.49 -15.85
N VAL A 57 2.96 -3.87 -14.80
CA VAL A 57 4.16 -3.13 -14.40
C VAL A 57 5.24 -3.21 -15.46
N LYS A 58 5.43 -4.36 -16.13
CA LYS A 58 6.36 -4.47 -17.27
C LYS A 58 5.99 -3.50 -18.39
N THR A 59 4.71 -3.45 -18.76
CA THR A 59 4.22 -2.57 -19.84
C THR A 59 4.46 -1.10 -19.51
N VAL A 60 4.23 -0.71 -18.27
CA VAL A 60 4.51 0.65 -17.80
C VAL A 60 6.00 0.94 -17.83
N VAL A 61 6.84 0.05 -17.31
CA VAL A 61 8.29 0.26 -17.29
C VAL A 61 8.83 0.49 -18.70
N VAL A 62 8.36 -0.31 -19.67
CA VAL A 62 8.66 -0.11 -21.10
C VAL A 62 8.24 1.29 -21.55
N HIS A 63 7.01 1.70 -21.26
CA HIS A 63 6.50 3.02 -21.67
C HIS A 63 7.30 4.17 -21.04
N LEU A 64 7.57 4.12 -19.74
CA LEU A 64 8.28 5.16 -19.02
C LEU A 64 9.72 5.30 -19.53
N PHE A 65 10.44 4.19 -19.75
CA PHE A 65 11.81 4.28 -20.25
C PHE A 65 11.90 4.57 -21.75
N ASN A 66 11.13 3.89 -22.60
CA ASN A 66 11.29 4.01 -24.04
C ASN A 66 10.55 5.20 -24.64
N ASP A 67 9.33 5.48 -24.16
CA ASP A 67 8.47 6.51 -24.75
C ASP A 67 8.59 7.85 -24.03
N GLN A 68 8.75 7.84 -22.70
CA GLN A 68 8.91 9.05 -21.89
C GLN A 68 10.37 9.42 -21.61
N GLY A 69 11.31 8.47 -21.74
CA GLY A 69 12.74 8.74 -21.57
C GLY A 69 13.16 9.11 -20.15
N VAL A 70 12.49 8.57 -19.11
CA VAL A 70 12.85 8.86 -17.71
C VAL A 70 14.15 8.18 -17.30
N ASP A 71 14.93 8.80 -16.41
CA ASP A 71 16.22 8.27 -15.94
C ASP A 71 16.09 7.29 -14.75
N ALA A 72 14.91 7.24 -14.13
CA ALA A 72 14.57 6.31 -13.07
C ALA A 72 13.05 6.07 -12.98
N ILE A 73 12.66 5.01 -12.30
CA ILE A 73 11.28 4.71 -11.89
C ILE A 73 11.33 4.34 -10.41
N GLU A 74 10.47 4.93 -9.59
CA GLU A 74 10.40 4.72 -8.14
C GLU A 74 9.14 3.93 -7.76
N ALA A 75 9.17 3.22 -6.65
CA ALA A 75 7.98 2.60 -6.06
C ALA A 75 8.13 2.47 -4.54
N LEU A 76 7.12 2.89 -3.79
CA LEU A 76 7.04 2.63 -2.35
C LEU A 76 6.11 1.46 -2.03
N VAL A 77 6.55 0.61 -1.10
CA VAL A 77 5.78 -0.55 -0.65
C VAL A 77 5.72 -0.60 0.87
N LEU A 78 4.50 -0.65 1.39
CA LEU A 78 4.21 -1.07 2.75
C LEU A 78 4.41 -2.60 2.88
N ALA A 79 5.63 -3.05 3.15
CA ALA A 79 6.01 -4.45 2.96
C ALA A 79 5.30 -5.43 3.91
N GLY A 80 5.02 -5.02 5.15
CA GLY A 80 4.25 -5.83 6.10
C GLY A 80 2.85 -6.19 5.61
N LEU A 81 2.17 -5.30 4.87
CA LEU A 81 0.85 -5.57 4.29
C LEU A 81 0.90 -6.02 2.83
N ASN A 82 1.94 -5.62 2.08
CA ASN A 82 2.04 -5.84 0.65
C ASN A 82 3.29 -6.63 0.22
N PRO A 83 3.59 -7.81 0.82
CA PRO A 83 4.79 -8.56 0.50
C PRO A 83 4.78 -9.12 -0.94
N ALA A 84 3.60 -9.22 -1.57
CA ALA A 84 3.48 -9.60 -2.99
C ALA A 84 4.01 -8.52 -3.93
N SER A 85 3.84 -7.24 -3.58
CA SER A 85 4.38 -6.13 -4.36
C SER A 85 5.90 -6.11 -4.27
N THR A 86 6.48 -6.28 -3.07
CA THR A 86 7.94 -6.40 -2.89
C THR A 86 8.54 -7.45 -3.82
N ARG A 87 8.00 -8.68 -3.81
CA ARG A 87 8.48 -9.77 -4.67
C ARG A 87 8.34 -9.46 -6.16
N LEU A 88 7.27 -8.75 -6.55
CA LEU A 88 7.06 -8.36 -7.93
C LEU A 88 8.12 -7.35 -8.37
N LEU A 89 8.36 -6.30 -7.60
CA LEU A 89 9.34 -5.27 -7.95
C LEU A 89 10.76 -5.86 -8.03
N GLU A 90 11.14 -6.71 -7.09
CA GLU A 90 12.41 -7.45 -7.12
C GLU A 90 12.51 -8.34 -8.36
N LYS A 91 11.45 -9.10 -8.68
CA LYS A 91 11.40 -9.97 -9.87
C LYS A 91 11.54 -9.18 -11.17
N LEU A 92 11.06 -7.94 -11.20
CA LEU A 92 11.19 -7.05 -12.35
C LEU A 92 12.53 -6.32 -12.41
N GLY A 93 13.43 -6.55 -11.45
CA GLY A 93 14.78 -5.97 -11.45
C GLY A 93 14.88 -4.61 -10.79
N MET A 94 13.82 -4.14 -10.10
CA MET A 94 13.93 -2.95 -9.25
C MET A 94 14.80 -3.26 -8.03
N SER A 95 15.63 -2.30 -7.65
CA SER A 95 16.52 -2.42 -6.50
C SER A 95 15.91 -1.74 -5.28
N LEU A 96 15.93 -2.42 -4.14
CA LEU A 96 15.64 -1.80 -2.85
C LEU A 96 16.76 -0.81 -2.52
N ILE A 97 16.45 0.48 -2.45
CA ILE A 97 17.42 1.54 -2.16
C ILE A 97 17.33 2.07 -0.72
N GLY A 98 16.31 1.66 0.03
CA GLY A 98 16.16 2.00 1.44
C GLY A 98 14.71 2.01 1.90
N ARG A 99 14.44 2.83 2.91
CA ARG A 99 13.11 3.12 3.41
C ARG A 99 12.84 4.61 3.25
N TYR A 100 11.62 4.95 2.87
CA TYR A 100 11.16 6.33 2.78
C TYR A 100 10.20 6.62 3.93
N SER A 101 10.36 7.76 4.59
CA SER A 101 9.53 8.10 5.75
C SER A 101 8.08 8.26 5.33
N LEU A 102 7.18 7.72 6.16
CA LEU A 102 5.75 7.88 5.96
C LEU A 102 5.32 9.34 6.12
N THR A 103 5.93 10.05 7.07
CA THR A 103 5.66 11.48 7.29
C THR A 103 6.18 12.35 6.15
N GLU A 104 7.35 12.04 5.59
CA GLU A 104 7.84 12.73 4.39
C GLU A 104 6.96 12.46 3.17
N TYR A 105 6.40 11.25 3.06
CA TYR A 105 5.50 10.88 1.98
C TYR A 105 4.12 11.53 2.08
N THR A 106 3.51 11.46 3.27
CA THR A 106 2.14 11.94 3.47
C THR A 106 2.08 13.44 3.75
N GLY A 107 3.14 14.05 4.31
CA GLY A 107 3.17 15.48 4.61
C GLY A 107 1.96 15.91 5.45
N ASP A 108 1.24 16.92 4.98
CA ASP A 108 0.04 17.46 5.64
C ASP A 108 -1.12 16.44 5.70
N GLU A 109 -1.07 15.36 4.89
CA GLU A 109 -2.08 14.29 4.85
C GLU A 109 -1.83 13.17 5.90
N CYS A 110 -0.83 13.31 6.78
CA CYS A 110 -0.58 12.36 7.88
C CYS A 110 -1.85 12.11 8.72
N LEU A 111 -2.42 13.17 9.30
CA LEU A 111 -3.58 13.07 10.20
C LEU A 111 -4.86 12.67 9.45
N PRO A 112 -5.17 13.21 8.25
CA PRO A 112 -6.24 12.70 7.40
C PRO A 112 -6.13 11.19 7.10
N THR A 113 -4.91 10.68 6.84
CA THR A 113 -4.67 9.25 6.59
C THR A 113 -5.02 8.40 7.82
N ILE A 114 -4.59 8.83 9.02
CA ILE A 114 -4.94 8.14 10.27
C ILE A 114 -6.46 8.18 10.51
N GLY A 115 -7.10 9.32 10.25
CA GLY A 115 -8.56 9.46 10.34
C GLY A 115 -9.30 8.51 9.39
N TYR A 116 -8.80 8.34 8.18
CA TYR A 116 -9.34 7.39 7.21
C TYR A 116 -9.22 5.93 7.68
N GLU A 117 -8.07 5.56 8.27
CA GLU A 117 -7.85 4.21 8.81
C GLU A 117 -8.84 3.90 9.96
N LEU A 118 -9.04 4.84 10.88
CA LEU A 118 -10.02 4.71 11.97
C LEU A 118 -11.46 4.62 11.45
N TRP A 119 -11.82 5.48 10.50
CA TRP A 119 -13.12 5.43 9.84
C TRP A 119 -13.35 4.09 9.15
N ARG A 120 -12.34 3.53 8.47
CA ARG A 120 -12.44 2.22 7.81
C ARG A 120 -12.71 1.10 8.82
N VAL A 121 -12.09 1.15 9.99
CA VAL A 121 -12.40 0.20 11.08
C VAL A 121 -13.85 0.39 11.53
N GLU A 122 -14.27 1.62 11.80
CA GLU A 122 -15.62 1.96 12.28
C GLU A 122 -16.73 1.48 11.33
N THR A 123 -16.55 1.67 10.02
CA THR A 123 -17.62 1.44 9.03
C THR A 123 -17.51 0.11 8.29
N THR A 124 -16.47 -0.68 8.54
CA THR A 124 -16.30 -1.98 7.89
C THR A 124 -17.41 -2.94 8.30
N LEU A 125 -17.91 -3.72 7.33
CA LEU A 125 -18.89 -4.77 7.59
C LEU A 125 -18.37 -5.77 8.64
N PRO A 126 -19.20 -6.22 9.58
CA PRO A 126 -18.75 -7.04 10.70
C PRO A 126 -17.87 -8.22 10.29
N GLN A 127 -18.20 -8.95 9.24
CA GLN A 127 -17.41 -10.11 8.78
C GLN A 127 -15.95 -9.80 8.44
N ASN A 128 -15.62 -8.54 8.11
CA ASN A 128 -14.27 -8.09 7.78
C ASN A 128 -13.64 -7.23 8.89
N ALA A 129 -14.36 -6.99 10.00
CA ALA A 129 -13.97 -6.04 11.04
C ALA A 129 -12.60 -6.34 11.66
N GLN A 130 -12.31 -7.62 11.94
CA GLN A 130 -11.01 -8.02 12.49
C GLN A 130 -9.88 -7.69 11.52
N HIS A 131 -10.00 -8.09 10.25
CA HIS A 131 -8.98 -7.81 9.25
C HIS A 131 -8.75 -6.31 9.04
N ALA A 132 -9.81 -5.50 9.02
CA ALA A 132 -9.69 -4.05 8.94
C ALA A 132 -8.97 -3.46 10.16
N LEU A 133 -9.23 -3.99 11.36
CA LEU A 133 -8.58 -3.58 12.61
C LEU A 133 -7.08 -3.92 12.59
N GLU A 134 -6.72 -5.13 12.18
CA GLU A 134 -5.33 -5.59 12.06
C GLU A 134 -4.52 -4.71 11.11
N GLU A 135 -5.05 -4.40 9.92
CA GLU A 135 -4.39 -3.53 8.95
C GLU A 135 -4.26 -2.08 9.44
N ALA A 136 -5.33 -1.54 10.03
CA ALA A 136 -5.34 -0.17 10.53
C ALA A 136 -4.36 -0.01 11.70
N ALA A 137 -4.38 -0.93 12.67
CA ALA A 137 -3.45 -0.93 13.79
C ALA A 137 -1.99 -1.01 13.31
N PHE A 138 -1.70 -1.87 12.34
CA PHE A 138 -0.37 -1.96 11.74
C PHE A 138 0.09 -0.64 11.10
N LYS A 139 -0.74 -0.04 10.24
CA LYS A 139 -0.41 1.25 9.59
C LYS A 139 -0.24 2.39 10.61
N ILE A 140 -1.16 2.48 11.56
CA ILE A 140 -1.13 3.49 12.63
C ILE A 140 0.12 3.31 13.50
N GLY A 141 0.57 2.08 13.74
CA GLY A 141 1.83 1.80 14.42
C GLY A 141 3.05 2.45 13.76
N GLN A 142 3.07 2.58 12.43
CA GLN A 142 4.16 3.27 11.73
C GLN A 142 4.17 4.77 12.02
N PHE A 143 3.00 5.41 12.02
CA PHE A 143 2.86 6.83 12.40
C PHE A 143 3.24 7.07 13.87
N VAL A 144 2.91 6.13 14.77
CA VAL A 144 3.37 6.16 16.17
C VAL A 144 4.90 6.11 16.24
N ALA A 145 5.54 5.22 15.47
CA ALA A 145 7.00 5.07 15.47
C ALA A 145 7.74 6.27 14.87
N GLU A 146 7.13 7.00 13.94
CA GLU A 146 7.65 8.26 13.41
C GLU A 146 7.28 9.49 14.27
N GLY A 147 6.59 9.30 15.40
CA GLY A 147 6.32 10.35 16.38
C GLY A 147 5.20 11.32 16.02
N VAL A 148 4.34 10.97 15.06
CA VAL A 148 3.21 11.82 14.61
C VAL A 148 2.09 11.89 15.65
N ILE A 149 1.87 10.77 16.34
CA ILE A 149 0.72 10.52 17.23
C ILE A 149 1.16 9.68 18.42
N SER A 150 0.42 9.79 19.53
CA SER A 150 0.68 9.01 20.74
C SER A 150 0.18 7.57 20.60
N LYS A 151 0.99 6.59 21.05
CA LYS A 151 0.55 5.18 21.17
C LYS A 151 -0.73 5.07 21.98
N ASN A 152 -0.80 5.74 23.13
CA ASN A 152 -1.95 5.61 24.04
C ASN A 152 -3.24 6.18 23.42
N GLU A 153 -3.15 7.33 22.75
CA GLU A 153 -4.29 7.91 22.04
C GLU A 153 -4.79 6.98 20.94
N MET A 154 -3.88 6.31 20.23
CA MET A 154 -4.25 5.38 19.16
C MET A 154 -4.82 4.07 19.68
N LEU A 155 -4.36 3.56 20.82
CA LEU A 155 -4.99 2.41 21.47
C LEU A 155 -6.46 2.73 21.79
N GLU A 156 -6.73 3.88 22.41
CA GLU A 156 -8.10 4.32 22.74
C GLU A 156 -8.97 4.51 21.48
N ALA A 157 -8.41 5.16 20.45
CA ALA A 157 -9.12 5.42 19.20
C ALA A 157 -9.46 4.12 18.44
N LEU A 158 -8.53 3.17 18.35
CA LEU A 158 -8.74 1.88 17.69
C LEU A 158 -9.76 1.01 18.42
N VAL A 159 -9.71 0.97 19.76
CA VAL A 159 -10.72 0.28 20.58
C VAL A 159 -12.10 0.88 20.29
N LYS A 160 -12.22 2.21 20.37
CA LYS A 160 -13.48 2.91 20.09
C LYS A 160 -14.01 2.59 18.69
N ALA A 161 -13.18 2.69 17.66
CA ALA A 161 -13.56 2.40 16.28
C ALA A 161 -14.01 0.94 16.09
N SER A 162 -13.30 -0.01 16.71
CA SER A 162 -13.63 -1.44 16.62
C SER A 162 -14.95 -1.81 17.29
N PHE A 163 -15.41 -1.04 18.28
CA PHE A 163 -16.68 -1.32 18.96
C PHE A 163 -17.88 -0.90 18.11
N ALA A 164 -17.71 0.15 17.31
CA ALA A 164 -18.76 0.66 16.43
C ALA A 164 -19.18 -0.35 15.34
N ASN A 165 -18.26 -1.22 14.90
CA ASN A 165 -18.56 -2.28 13.93
C ASN A 165 -19.03 -3.60 14.57
N GLY A 166 -19.16 -3.65 15.91
CA GLY A 166 -19.64 -4.81 16.66
C GLY A 166 -18.63 -5.97 16.80
N LEU A 167 -17.34 -5.76 16.51
CA LEU A 167 -16.32 -6.79 16.67
C LEU A 167 -16.22 -7.28 18.12
N GLU A 168 -16.26 -6.35 19.09
CA GLU A 168 -16.21 -6.65 20.52
C GLU A 168 -17.25 -7.70 20.92
N SER A 169 -18.49 -7.55 20.48
CA SER A 169 -19.56 -8.48 20.86
C SER A 169 -19.39 -9.88 20.28
N ARG A 170 -18.49 -10.06 19.31
CA ARG A 170 -18.17 -11.35 18.69
C ARG A 170 -16.96 -12.04 19.32
N VAL A 171 -15.92 -11.27 19.68
CA VAL A 171 -14.62 -11.84 20.11
C VAL A 171 -14.23 -11.45 21.54
N GLY A 172 -14.98 -10.55 22.18
CA GLY A 172 -14.72 -10.00 23.50
C GLY A 172 -13.71 -8.84 23.47
N LYS A 173 -13.87 -7.93 24.43
CA LYS A 173 -13.01 -6.75 24.59
C LYS A 173 -11.51 -7.07 24.72
N GLU A 174 -11.15 -8.05 25.56
CA GLU A 174 -9.74 -8.40 25.80
C GLU A 174 -9.05 -8.88 24.51
N THR A 175 -9.77 -9.62 23.67
CA THR A 175 -9.28 -10.07 22.36
C THR A 175 -9.06 -8.89 21.41
N VAL A 176 -9.98 -7.93 21.38
CA VAL A 176 -9.83 -6.70 20.57
C VAL A 176 -8.58 -5.93 21.00
N GLU A 177 -8.40 -5.72 22.31
CA GLU A 177 -7.23 -5.02 22.85
C GLU A 177 -5.93 -5.78 22.53
N GLY A 178 -5.95 -7.12 22.58
CA GLY A 178 -4.83 -7.97 22.18
C GLY A 178 -4.43 -7.78 20.72
N ILE A 179 -5.41 -7.85 19.80
CA ILE A 179 -5.19 -7.63 18.36
C ILE A 179 -4.58 -6.26 18.10
N ILE A 180 -5.15 -5.21 18.72
CA ILE A 180 -4.66 -3.85 18.55
C ILE A 180 -3.20 -3.74 19.01
N ASN A 181 -2.88 -4.23 20.20
CA ASN A 181 -1.52 -4.14 20.73
C ASN A 181 -0.52 -4.90 19.87
N GLU A 182 -0.84 -6.14 19.46
CA GLU A 182 0.03 -6.96 18.61
C GLU A 182 0.35 -6.26 17.29
N HIS A 183 -0.69 -5.84 16.56
CA HIS A 183 -0.52 -5.28 15.23
C HIS A 183 0.07 -3.86 15.27
N LEU A 184 -0.30 -3.05 16.26
CA LEU A 184 0.30 -1.73 16.44
C LEU A 184 1.79 -1.84 16.76
N GLU A 185 2.20 -2.78 17.62
CA GLU A 185 3.62 -3.03 17.89
C GLU A 185 4.37 -3.61 16.70
N ALA A 186 3.72 -4.45 15.90
CA ALA A 186 4.30 -4.93 14.64
C ALA A 186 4.55 -3.77 13.67
N GLY A 187 3.58 -2.87 13.52
CA GLY A 187 3.70 -1.65 12.72
C GLY A 187 4.81 -0.73 13.20
N MET A 188 4.91 -0.54 14.52
CA MET A 188 5.98 0.28 15.11
C MET A 188 7.40 -0.23 14.83
N LYS A 189 7.56 -1.54 14.59
CA LYS A 189 8.86 -2.15 14.26
C LYS A 189 9.23 -1.99 12.78
N GLU A 190 8.28 -1.62 11.92
CA GLU A 190 8.49 -1.46 10.49
C GLU A 190 8.32 0.00 10.09
N THR A 191 9.33 0.83 10.38
CA THR A 191 9.31 2.26 10.04
C THR A 191 9.56 2.51 8.55
N GLY A 192 8.86 3.50 7.99
CA GLY A 192 8.94 3.85 6.57
C GLY A 192 8.48 2.77 5.59
N TRP A 193 8.22 3.18 4.36
CA TRP A 193 7.89 2.28 3.26
C TRP A 193 9.16 1.85 2.54
N LEU A 194 9.22 0.60 2.09
CA LEU A 194 10.35 0.14 1.29
C LEU A 194 10.39 0.93 -0.02
N HIS A 195 11.54 1.51 -0.33
CA HIS A 195 11.75 2.34 -1.50
C HIS A 195 12.54 1.57 -2.55
N PHE A 196 11.89 1.29 -3.67
CA PHE A 196 12.47 0.63 -4.83
C PHE A 196 12.76 1.64 -5.93
N ARG A 197 13.89 1.44 -6.61
CA ARG A 197 14.30 2.19 -7.79
C ARG A 197 14.67 1.28 -8.93
N MET A 198 14.30 1.66 -10.15
CA MET A 198 14.81 1.08 -11.38
C MET A 198 15.46 2.15 -12.24
N ARG A 199 16.57 1.80 -12.90
CA ARG A 199 17.24 2.59 -13.93
C ARG A 199 17.21 1.89 -15.30
N PRO A 200 17.39 2.62 -16.41
CA PRO A 200 17.37 2.04 -17.75
C PRO A 200 18.32 0.85 -17.96
N ASP A 201 19.52 0.88 -17.37
CA ASP A 201 20.52 -0.19 -17.50
C ASP A 201 20.12 -1.50 -16.79
N GLN A 202 19.21 -1.41 -15.82
CA GLN A 202 18.63 -2.56 -15.12
C GLN A 202 17.50 -3.17 -15.93
N PHE A 203 16.72 -2.33 -16.62
CA PHE A 203 15.63 -2.76 -17.51
C PHE A 203 16.13 -3.51 -18.74
N ILE A 204 17.24 -3.07 -19.36
CA ILE A 204 17.81 -3.74 -20.55
C ILE A 204 18.25 -5.19 -20.27
N LYS A 205 18.42 -5.57 -18.99
CA LYS A 205 18.87 -6.90 -18.55
C LYS A 205 17.74 -7.84 -18.12
N SER A 206 16.50 -7.36 -18.04
CA SER A 206 15.31 -8.10 -17.53
C SER A 206 14.44 -8.68 -18.64
#